data_AF-A0AA39L1D6-F1
#
_entry.id   AF-A0AA39L1D6-F1
#
_cell.length_a   1.000
_cell.length_b   1.000
_cell.length_c   1.000
_cell.angle_alpha   90.00
_cell.angle_beta   90.00
_cell.angle_gamma   90.00
#
_symmetry.space_group_name_H-M   'P 1'
#
loop_
_entity.id
_entity.type
_entity.pdbx_description
1 polymer ?
#
loop_
_entity_poly.entity_id
_entity_poly.type
_entity_poly.pdbx_seq_one_letter_code
_entity_poly.pdbx_strand_id
1 'polypeptide(L)'
;MSLFPKCFTLGEAITVTHGIVLFLLSSGTNFPLRYHLPPLHDDDIATAILQVGIIFVGLLCISCAFYPKIRTTKYFYLTTVGLLLIFVAPLLHILLDQSPLLWTIYYIFGTPRRVSLIIYWAMCLLVGAGVIAYQILSESHATTAGRKSFHCLAVIVYLPGMLYEPTLLYLASGVIMGLFIVLELMRLLKVSPIGEVLELGFSGFSDEKDLLISLSPLYLHVGLSFPLWMPTTSLKLLPLLSGIITIGIGDTAASVIGSKLGKNKWPNSNKSIEGTIACISSQLIFIYGLAFFGFIPGWWTLIKSTLAVIGVSLIEALTDQVDNLTLPFLFYLCSI
;
A
#
# COMPACT_ATOMS: atom_id res chain seq x y z
N MET A 1 -22.80 18.75 8.48
CA MET A 1 -22.19 17.79 9.42
C MET A 1 -21.32 16.85 8.60
N SER A 2 -20.00 16.83 8.80
CA SER A 2 -19.16 15.80 8.16
C SER A 2 -19.58 14.44 8.73
N LEU A 3 -20.05 13.51 7.88
CA LEU A 3 -20.53 12.20 8.31
C LEU A 3 -19.44 11.35 8.99
N PHE A 4 -18.16 11.65 8.77
CA PHE A 4 -17.00 10.98 9.38
C PHE A 4 -15.96 11.99 9.90
N PRO A 5 -16.24 12.70 11.01
CA PRO A 5 -15.33 13.72 11.51
C PRO A 5 -13.98 13.10 11.87
N LYS A 6 -12.89 13.73 11.40
CA LYS A 6 -11.48 13.39 11.70
C LYS A 6 -10.93 12.09 11.10
N CYS A 7 -11.67 11.41 10.23
CA CYS A 7 -11.22 10.14 9.63
C CYS A 7 -11.26 10.13 8.10
N PHE A 8 -12.36 10.57 7.48
CA PHE A 8 -12.49 10.49 6.03
C PHE A 8 -13.31 11.66 5.47
N THR A 9 -12.89 12.18 4.33
CA THR A 9 -13.74 12.85 3.37
C THR A 9 -14.77 11.87 2.78
N LEU A 10 -15.81 12.40 2.15
CA LEU A 10 -16.84 11.54 1.52
C LEU A 10 -16.23 10.62 0.44
N GLY A 11 -15.30 11.14 -0.37
CA GLY A 11 -14.64 10.37 -1.42
C GLY A 11 -13.79 9.22 -0.86
N GLU A 12 -12.98 9.49 0.16
CA GLU A 12 -12.17 8.47 0.84
C GLU A 12 -13.05 7.39 1.47
N ALA A 13 -14.13 7.79 2.16
CA ALA A 13 -15.05 6.87 2.79
C ALA A 13 -15.72 5.95 1.75
N ILE A 14 -16.11 6.49 0.60
CA ILE A 14 -16.65 5.71 -0.52
C ILE A 14 -15.62 4.69 -1.00
N THR A 15 -14.38 5.11 -1.29
CA THR A 15 -13.33 4.20 -1.78
C THR A 15 -13.03 3.08 -0.79
N VAL A 16 -12.85 3.41 0.49
CA VAL A 16 -12.59 2.41 1.55
C VAL A 16 -13.76 1.44 1.68
N THR A 17 -15.00 1.94 1.72
CA THR A 17 -16.19 1.10 1.86
C THR A 17 -16.35 0.14 0.67
N HIS A 18 -16.16 0.63 -0.56
CA HIS A 18 -16.21 -0.22 -1.76
C HIS A 18 -15.10 -1.27 -1.73
N GLY A 19 -13.88 -0.90 -1.33
CA GLY A 19 -12.77 -1.85 -1.18
C GLY A 19 -13.10 -2.97 -0.19
N ILE A 20 -13.67 -2.63 0.97
CA ILE A 20 -14.11 -3.62 1.98
C ILE A 20 -15.19 -4.54 1.41
N VAL A 21 -16.22 -3.98 0.74
CA VAL A 21 -17.30 -4.78 0.16
C VAL A 21 -16.77 -5.74 -0.90
N LEU A 22 -15.93 -5.26 -1.83
CA LEU A 22 -15.32 -6.10 -2.86
C LEU A 22 -14.45 -7.21 -2.26
N PHE A 23 -13.64 -6.88 -1.25
CA PHE A 23 -12.81 -7.84 -0.54
C PHE A 23 -13.64 -8.93 0.15
N LEU A 24 -14.73 -8.55 0.85
CA LEU A 24 -15.61 -9.50 1.53
C LEU A 24 -16.36 -10.39 0.54
N LEU A 25 -16.86 -9.82 -0.56
CA LEU A 25 -17.49 -10.59 -1.64
C LEU A 25 -16.50 -11.60 -2.23
N SER A 26 -15.29 -11.16 -2.56
CA SER A 26 -14.22 -12.02 -3.08
C SER A 26 -13.83 -13.13 -2.10
N SER A 27 -13.77 -12.83 -0.80
CA SER A 27 -13.46 -13.83 0.23
C SER A 27 -14.58 -14.86 0.36
N GLY A 28 -15.84 -14.40 0.37
CA GLY A 28 -17.02 -15.26 0.43
C GLY A 28 -17.16 -16.19 -0.76
N THR A 29 -16.75 -15.76 -1.96
CA THR A 29 -16.75 -16.62 -3.17
C THR A 29 -15.57 -17.59 -3.20
N ASN A 30 -14.39 -17.17 -2.71
CA ASN A 30 -13.17 -17.97 -2.81
C ASN A 30 -13.11 -19.13 -1.81
N PHE A 31 -13.62 -18.95 -0.58
CA PHE A 31 -13.50 -20.00 0.46
C PHE A 31 -14.18 -21.32 0.07
N PRO A 32 -15.42 -21.34 -0.47
CA PRO A 32 -16.05 -22.60 -0.88
C PRO A 32 -15.35 -23.27 -2.07
N LEU A 33 -14.84 -22.48 -3.02
CA LEU A 33 -14.19 -23.00 -4.23
C LEU A 33 -12.86 -23.70 -3.93
N ARG A 34 -12.12 -23.20 -2.94
CA ARG A 34 -10.80 -23.74 -2.56
C ARG A 34 -10.85 -25.13 -1.95
N TYR A 35 -11.96 -25.49 -1.31
CA TYR A 35 -12.16 -26.82 -0.76
C TYR A 35 -12.27 -27.91 -1.85
N HIS A 36 -12.52 -27.54 -3.10
CA HIS A 36 -12.89 -28.48 -4.17
C HIS A 36 -11.90 -28.56 -5.36
N LEU A 37 -10.79 -27.79 -5.37
CA LEU A 37 -9.88 -27.70 -6.53
C LEU A 37 -8.39 -27.83 -6.18
N PRO A 38 -7.89 -29.03 -5.86
CA PRO A 38 -6.45 -29.32 -5.89
C PRO A 38 -5.94 -29.61 -7.33
N PRO A 39 -4.70 -29.23 -7.70
CA PRO A 39 -3.69 -28.55 -6.87
C PRO A 39 -3.87 -27.02 -6.84
N LEU A 40 -3.73 -26.43 -5.66
CA LEU A 40 -3.75 -24.98 -5.46
C LEU A 40 -2.44 -24.36 -6.00
N HIS A 41 -2.53 -23.33 -6.85
CA HIS A 41 -1.36 -22.58 -7.29
C HIS A 41 -0.85 -21.65 -6.17
N ASP A 42 0.40 -21.19 -6.25
CA ASP A 42 0.98 -20.29 -5.25
C ASP A 42 0.14 -19.00 -5.07
N ASP A 43 -0.40 -18.47 -6.16
CA ASP A 43 -1.30 -17.29 -6.15
C ASP A 43 -2.60 -17.56 -5.37
N ASP A 44 -3.15 -18.77 -5.53
CA ASP A 44 -4.33 -19.18 -4.78
C ASP A 44 -3.96 -19.21 -3.30
N ILE A 45 -2.91 -19.95 -2.92
CA ILE A 45 -2.52 -20.11 -1.51
C ILE A 45 -2.25 -18.75 -0.87
N ALA A 46 -1.50 -17.87 -1.53
CA ALA A 46 -1.27 -16.49 -1.08
C ALA A 46 -2.58 -15.73 -0.85
N THR A 47 -3.52 -15.81 -1.80
CA THR A 47 -4.81 -15.13 -1.70
C THR A 47 -5.63 -15.62 -0.50
N ALA A 48 -5.65 -16.92 -0.18
CA ALA A 48 -6.35 -17.41 1.02
C ALA A 48 -5.70 -16.92 2.31
N ILE A 49 -4.37 -16.98 2.39
CA ILE A 49 -3.61 -16.49 3.54
C ILE A 49 -3.96 -15.02 3.80
N LEU A 50 -3.98 -14.20 2.75
CA LEU A 50 -4.33 -12.79 2.86
C LEU A 50 -5.79 -12.56 3.23
N GLN A 51 -6.73 -13.26 2.58
CA GLN A 51 -8.16 -13.10 2.87
C GLN A 51 -8.47 -13.44 4.33
N VAL A 52 -8.00 -14.59 4.82
CA VAL A 52 -8.20 -14.98 6.23
C VAL A 52 -7.46 -14.01 7.17
N GLY A 53 -6.23 -13.62 6.84
CA GLY A 53 -5.41 -12.72 7.66
C GLY A 53 -6.04 -11.33 7.83
N ILE A 54 -6.55 -10.74 6.75
CA ILE A 54 -7.20 -9.41 6.80
C ILE A 54 -8.57 -9.48 7.49
N ILE A 55 -9.35 -10.55 7.29
CA ILE A 55 -10.59 -10.78 8.06
C ILE A 55 -10.28 -10.85 9.56
N PHE A 56 -9.21 -11.56 9.94
CA PHE A 56 -8.75 -11.62 11.32
C PHE A 56 -8.42 -10.25 11.91
N VAL A 57 -7.67 -9.42 11.18
CA VAL A 57 -7.36 -8.05 11.62
C VAL A 57 -8.65 -7.22 11.77
N GLY A 58 -9.60 -7.34 10.85
CA GLY A 58 -10.92 -6.72 10.96
C GLY A 58 -11.69 -7.16 12.21
N LEU A 59 -11.69 -8.47 12.51
CA LEU A 59 -12.33 -9.02 13.71
C LEU A 59 -11.65 -8.53 15.00
N LEU A 60 -10.32 -8.35 15.01
CA LEU A 60 -9.59 -7.78 16.13
C LEU A 60 -10.01 -6.31 16.37
N CYS A 61 -10.10 -5.51 15.31
CA CYS A 61 -10.58 -4.12 15.39
C CYS A 61 -12.01 -4.04 15.93
N ILE A 62 -12.92 -4.87 15.39
CA ILE A 62 -14.31 -4.99 15.85
C ILE A 62 -14.34 -5.39 17.33
N SER A 63 -13.55 -6.38 17.73
CA SER A 63 -13.50 -6.84 19.12
C SER A 63 -13.05 -5.73 20.08
N CYS A 64 -12.03 -4.94 19.69
CA CYS A 64 -11.60 -3.77 20.47
C CYS A 64 -12.68 -2.68 20.54
N ALA A 65 -13.47 -2.51 19.47
CA ALA A 65 -14.58 -1.55 19.45
C ALA A 65 -15.70 -1.96 20.44
N PHE A 66 -16.15 -3.21 20.38
CA PHE A 66 -17.29 -3.69 21.18
C PHE A 66 -16.93 -4.08 22.62
N TYR A 67 -15.69 -4.50 22.89
CA TYR A 67 -15.28 -4.98 24.21
C TYR A 67 -14.13 -4.13 24.79
N PRO A 68 -14.43 -3.07 25.57
CA PRO A 68 -13.42 -2.15 26.10
C PRO A 68 -12.32 -2.83 26.92
N LYS A 69 -12.59 -3.96 27.58
CA LYS A 69 -11.58 -4.73 28.34
C LYS A 69 -10.40 -5.17 27.46
N ILE A 70 -10.66 -5.49 26.19
CA ILE A 70 -9.64 -5.92 25.21
C ILE A 70 -8.64 -4.80 24.93
N ARG A 71 -9.01 -3.53 25.12
CA ARG A 71 -8.13 -2.38 24.87
C ARG A 71 -6.95 -2.29 25.84
N THR A 72 -6.98 -3.02 26.95
CA THR A 72 -5.83 -3.11 27.87
C THR A 72 -4.78 -4.05 27.31
N THR A 73 -3.50 -3.75 27.52
CA THR A 73 -2.36 -4.49 26.95
C THR A 73 -2.45 -6.01 27.13
N LYS A 74 -2.76 -6.48 28.33
CA LYS A 74 -2.86 -7.91 28.63
C LYS A 74 -3.94 -8.59 27.79
N TYR A 75 -5.16 -8.03 27.77
CA TYR A 75 -6.28 -8.63 27.05
C TYR A 75 -6.16 -8.44 25.54
N PHE A 76 -5.53 -7.35 25.08
CA PHE A 76 -5.23 -7.14 23.66
C PHE A 76 -4.42 -8.31 23.12
N TYR A 77 -3.24 -8.59 23.69
CA TYR A 77 -2.39 -9.68 23.23
C TYR A 77 -3.05 -11.06 23.40
N LEU A 78 -3.77 -11.28 24.51
CA LEU A 78 -4.49 -12.54 24.73
C LEU A 78 -5.54 -12.78 23.64
N THR A 79 -6.32 -11.76 23.29
CA THR A 79 -7.31 -11.84 22.22
C THR A 79 -6.63 -12.01 20.86
N THR A 80 -5.59 -11.24 20.54
CA THR A 80 -4.86 -11.35 19.28
C THR A 80 -4.29 -12.76 19.08
N VAL A 81 -3.55 -13.29 20.06
CA VAL A 81 -2.96 -14.63 20.00
C VAL A 81 -4.03 -15.71 20.02
N GLY A 82 -5.05 -15.57 20.86
CA GLY A 82 -6.17 -16.50 20.92
C GLY A 82 -6.91 -16.62 19.60
N LEU A 83 -7.22 -15.49 18.96
CA LEU A 83 -7.85 -15.46 17.64
C LEU A 83 -6.97 -16.12 16.56
N LEU A 84 -5.66 -15.87 16.59
CA LEU A 84 -4.71 -16.48 15.65
C LEU A 84 -4.65 -18.01 15.79
N LEU A 85 -4.49 -18.51 17.01
CA LEU A 85 -4.29 -19.94 17.27
C LEU A 85 -5.58 -20.75 17.17
N ILE A 86 -6.72 -20.19 17.61
CA ILE A 86 -7.99 -20.92 17.71
C ILE A 86 -8.78 -20.83 16.39
N PHE A 87 -8.68 -19.73 15.65
CA PHE A 87 -9.48 -19.52 14.45
C PHE A 87 -8.64 -19.47 13.17
N VAL A 88 -7.63 -18.59 13.11
CA VAL A 88 -6.88 -18.35 11.85
C VAL A 88 -6.07 -19.56 11.41
N ALA A 89 -5.22 -20.09 12.28
CA ALA A 89 -4.34 -21.21 11.91
C ALA A 89 -5.12 -22.48 11.56
N PRO A 90 -6.15 -22.91 12.33
CA PRO A 90 -6.97 -24.06 11.96
C PRO A 90 -7.74 -23.84 10.66
N LEU A 91 -8.35 -22.66 10.47
CA LEU A 91 -9.10 -22.35 9.25
C LEU A 91 -8.20 -22.40 8.02
N LEU A 92 -7.02 -21.80 8.07
CA LEU A 92 -6.06 -21.85 6.96
C LEU A 92 -5.57 -23.27 6.70
N HIS A 93 -5.34 -24.07 7.75
CA HIS A 93 -4.93 -25.46 7.59
C HIS A 93 -6.00 -26.28 6.85
N ILE A 94 -7.28 -26.08 7.20
CA ILE A 94 -8.42 -26.74 6.55
C ILE A 94 -8.58 -26.26 5.10
N LEU A 95 -8.50 -24.94 4.86
CA LEU A 95 -8.72 -24.37 3.53
C LEU A 95 -7.60 -24.72 2.53
N LEU A 96 -6.37 -24.92 3.01
CA LEU A 96 -5.21 -25.17 2.17
C LEU A 96 -4.82 -26.65 2.09
N ASP A 97 -5.44 -27.50 2.93
CA ASP A 97 -5.09 -28.91 3.15
C ASP A 97 -3.60 -29.14 3.44
N GLN A 98 -2.94 -28.12 4.00
CA GLN A 98 -1.52 -28.13 4.34
C GLN A 98 -1.21 -27.04 5.38
N SER A 99 -0.02 -27.07 5.97
CA SER A 99 0.37 -26.03 6.94
C SER A 99 0.69 -24.70 6.23
N PRO A 100 -0.05 -23.60 6.51
CA PRO A 100 0.21 -22.30 5.88
C PRO A 100 1.59 -21.72 6.24
N LEU A 101 2.06 -21.99 7.46
CA LEU A 101 3.38 -21.54 7.93
C LEU A 101 4.48 -22.28 7.17
N LEU A 102 4.35 -23.60 7.06
CA LEU A 102 5.34 -24.42 6.37
C LEU A 102 5.38 -24.10 4.87
N TRP A 103 4.22 -23.92 4.25
CA TRP A 103 4.13 -23.45 2.86
C TRP A 103 4.83 -22.10 2.69
N THR A 104 4.57 -21.12 3.55
CA THR A 104 5.21 -19.79 3.47
C THR A 104 6.73 -19.89 3.56
N ILE A 105 7.26 -20.72 4.47
CA ILE A 105 8.70 -20.96 4.59
C ILE A 105 9.25 -21.57 3.30
N TYR A 106 8.67 -22.66 2.81
CA TYR A 106 9.14 -23.29 1.56
C TYR A 106 9.01 -22.37 0.35
N TYR A 107 7.95 -21.55 0.29
CA TYR A 107 7.74 -20.59 -0.78
C TYR A 107 8.83 -19.52 -0.81
N ILE A 108 9.15 -18.93 0.35
CA ILE A 108 10.20 -17.90 0.49
C ILE A 108 11.59 -18.45 0.19
N PHE A 109 11.92 -19.62 0.76
CA PHE A 109 13.25 -20.24 0.60
C PHE A 109 13.38 -21.11 -0.65
N GLY A 110 12.32 -21.23 -1.45
CA GLY A 110 12.28 -22.12 -2.62
C GLY A 110 13.15 -21.67 -3.79
N THR A 111 13.45 -20.36 -3.91
CA THR A 111 14.34 -19.85 -4.96
C THR A 111 15.35 -18.83 -4.41
N PRO A 112 16.60 -18.79 -4.92
CA PRO A 112 17.59 -17.80 -4.50
C PRO A 112 17.14 -16.37 -4.81
N ARG A 113 16.29 -16.19 -5.82
CA ARG A 113 15.72 -14.90 -6.20
C ARG A 113 14.80 -14.34 -5.11
N ARG A 114 13.87 -15.16 -4.59
CA ARG A 114 12.97 -14.78 -3.50
C ARG A 114 13.74 -14.45 -2.23
N VAL A 115 14.72 -15.28 -1.87
CA VAL A 115 15.60 -15.03 -0.71
C VAL A 115 16.36 -13.71 -0.86
N SER A 116 16.96 -13.46 -2.03
CA SER A 116 17.69 -12.21 -2.31
C SER A 116 16.78 -10.99 -2.19
N LEU A 117 15.55 -11.08 -2.69
CA LEU A 117 14.56 -10.01 -2.62
C LEU A 117 14.13 -9.72 -1.17
N ILE A 118 13.94 -10.75 -0.35
CA ILE A 118 13.63 -10.59 1.08
C ILE A 118 14.79 -9.93 1.84
N ILE A 119 16.04 -10.33 1.58
CA ILE A 119 17.22 -9.69 2.17
C ILE A 119 17.28 -8.22 1.75
N TYR A 120 17.06 -7.93 0.47
CA TYR A 120 17.02 -6.58 -0.05
C TYR A 120 15.93 -5.71 0.60
N TRP A 121 14.72 -6.24 0.74
CA TRP A 121 13.63 -5.55 1.44
C TRP A 121 13.92 -5.35 2.93
N ALA A 122 14.58 -6.30 3.59
CA ALA A 122 15.02 -6.14 4.98
C ALA A 122 16.01 -4.96 5.11
N MET A 123 16.94 -4.81 4.17
CA MET A 123 17.84 -3.64 4.14
C MET A 123 17.08 -2.33 3.92
N CYS A 124 16.10 -2.32 3.01
CA CYS A 124 15.24 -1.15 2.79
C CYS A 124 14.44 -0.79 4.06
N LEU A 125 13.91 -1.78 4.77
CA LEU A 125 13.21 -1.59 6.04
C LEU A 125 14.13 -0.97 7.10
N LEU A 126 15.39 -1.42 7.20
CA LEU A 126 16.37 -0.83 8.12
C LEU A 126 16.66 0.64 7.79
N VAL A 127 16.78 0.97 6.50
CA VAL A 127 16.93 2.37 6.06
C VAL A 127 15.71 3.20 6.46
N GLY A 128 14.50 2.71 6.19
CA GLY A 128 13.26 3.40 6.58
C GLY A 128 13.13 3.58 8.09
N ALA A 129 13.44 2.56 8.89
CA ALA A 129 13.46 2.64 10.34
C ALA A 129 14.50 3.65 10.85
N GLY A 130 15.68 3.72 10.21
CA GLY A 130 16.70 4.72 10.49
C GLY A 130 16.23 6.15 10.23
N VAL A 131 15.50 6.38 9.13
CA VAL A 131 14.89 7.69 8.83
C VAL A 131 13.87 8.08 9.90
N ILE A 132 13.02 7.14 10.34
CA ILE A 132 12.05 7.39 11.42
C ILE A 132 12.77 7.70 12.73
N ALA A 133 13.74 6.87 13.11
CA ALA A 133 14.51 7.06 14.34
C ALA A 133 15.24 8.41 14.35
N TYR A 134 15.87 8.79 13.25
CA TYR A 134 16.50 10.11 13.10
C TYR A 134 15.49 11.24 13.30
N GLN A 135 14.31 11.14 12.70
CA GLN A 135 13.28 12.17 12.85
C GLN A 135 12.80 12.29 14.30
N ILE A 136 12.53 11.16 14.97
CA ILE A 136 12.13 11.13 16.39
C ILE A 136 13.22 11.77 17.26
N LEU A 137 14.48 11.37 17.06
CA LEU A 137 15.63 11.89 17.83
C LEU A 137 15.91 13.37 17.55
N SER A 138 15.55 13.87 16.37
CA SER A 138 15.71 15.29 16.03
C SER A 138 14.65 16.20 16.65
N GLU A 139 13.60 15.63 17.28
CA GLU A 139 12.45 16.35 17.86
C GLU A 139 11.84 17.41 16.92
N SER A 140 11.93 17.15 15.61
CA SER A 140 11.43 18.06 14.58
C SER A 140 10.28 17.41 13.80
N HIS A 141 9.49 18.23 13.13
CA HIS A 141 8.49 17.73 12.18
C HIS A 141 9.12 17.49 10.81
N ALA A 142 8.74 16.37 10.18
CA ALA A 142 9.24 16.01 8.87
C ALA A 142 8.82 17.05 7.82
N THR A 143 9.79 17.50 7.01
CA THR A 143 9.51 18.33 5.84
C THR A 143 8.77 17.52 4.76
N THR A 144 8.14 18.19 3.80
CA THR A 144 7.53 17.53 2.63
C THR A 144 8.54 16.61 1.92
N ALA A 145 9.79 17.05 1.75
CA ALA A 145 10.85 16.22 1.18
C ALA A 145 11.20 15.01 2.06
N GLY A 146 11.20 15.18 3.38
CA GLY A 146 11.35 14.08 4.35
C GLY A 146 10.26 13.03 4.21
N ARG A 147 9.00 13.45 4.02
CA ARG A 147 7.87 12.53 3.77
C ARG A 147 7.98 11.82 2.41
N LYS A 148 8.47 12.50 1.37
CA LYS A 148 8.69 11.90 0.04
C LYS A 148 9.84 10.89 0.01
N SER A 149 10.73 10.86 1.02
CA SER A 149 11.73 9.79 1.13
C SER A 149 11.09 8.39 1.17
N PHE A 150 9.91 8.24 1.80
CA PHE A 150 9.16 6.98 1.82
C PHE A 150 8.52 6.66 0.47
N HIS A 151 8.20 7.66 -0.36
CA HIS A 151 7.71 7.42 -1.72
C HIS A 151 8.84 6.83 -2.58
N CYS A 152 10.04 7.42 -2.50
CA CYS A 152 11.24 6.87 -3.14
C CYS A 152 11.57 5.46 -2.64
N LEU A 153 11.57 5.25 -1.31
CA LEU A 153 11.81 3.92 -0.72
C LEU A 153 10.77 2.90 -1.20
N ALA A 154 9.52 3.32 -1.34
CA ALA A 154 8.47 2.45 -1.84
C ALA A 154 8.68 2.07 -3.32
N VAL A 155 9.14 2.99 -4.18
CA VAL A 155 9.55 2.63 -5.56
C VAL A 155 10.67 1.57 -5.54
N ILE A 156 11.67 1.78 -4.70
CA ILE A 156 12.84 0.88 -4.54
C ILE A 156 12.40 -0.52 -4.08
N VAL A 157 11.38 -0.63 -3.23
CA VAL A 157 10.82 -1.91 -2.76
C VAL A 157 9.91 -2.56 -3.81
N TYR A 158 8.94 -1.81 -4.34
CA TYR A 158 7.88 -2.33 -5.19
C TYR A 158 8.35 -2.66 -6.60
N LEU A 159 9.23 -1.86 -7.20
CA LEU A 159 9.67 -2.06 -8.58
C LEU A 159 10.31 -3.44 -8.80
N PRO A 160 11.34 -3.87 -8.03
CA PRO A 160 11.91 -5.20 -8.21
C PRO A 160 10.90 -6.30 -7.85
N GLY A 161 10.02 -6.10 -6.87
CA GLY A 161 8.95 -7.05 -6.56
C GLY A 161 8.01 -7.29 -7.74
N MET A 162 7.53 -6.21 -8.35
CA MET A 162 6.64 -6.24 -9.52
C MET A 162 7.31 -6.87 -10.75
N LEU A 163 8.61 -6.66 -10.95
CA LEU A 163 9.33 -7.17 -12.11
C LEU A 163 9.69 -8.66 -11.98
N TYR A 164 10.02 -9.11 -10.78
CA TYR A 164 10.70 -10.39 -10.60
C TYR A 164 9.90 -11.43 -9.84
N GLU A 165 9.11 -11.05 -8.83
CA GLU A 165 8.33 -11.96 -7.98
C GLU A 165 6.97 -11.32 -7.58
N PRO A 166 6.03 -11.11 -8.53
CA PRO A 166 4.75 -10.43 -8.27
C PRO A 166 3.90 -11.12 -7.19
N THR A 167 3.86 -12.45 -7.16
CA THR A 167 3.13 -13.24 -6.16
C THR A 167 3.71 -13.05 -4.75
N LEU A 168 5.04 -12.97 -4.62
CA LEU A 168 5.69 -12.69 -3.34
C LEU A 168 5.39 -11.24 -2.90
N LEU A 169 5.44 -10.27 -3.81
CA LEU A 169 5.03 -8.90 -3.51
C LEU A 169 3.54 -8.80 -3.14
N TYR A 170 2.69 -9.60 -3.77
CA TYR A 170 1.26 -9.67 -3.47
C TYR A 170 1.05 -10.15 -2.04
N LEU A 171 1.65 -11.29 -1.68
CA LEU A 171 1.63 -11.82 -0.32
C LEU A 171 2.21 -10.81 0.70
N ALA A 172 3.37 -10.22 0.41
CA ALA A 172 4.01 -9.26 1.31
C ALA A 172 3.15 -8.00 1.50
N SER A 173 2.60 -7.42 0.43
CA SER A 173 1.80 -6.20 0.50
C SER A 173 0.53 -6.37 1.32
N GLY A 174 -0.13 -7.53 1.23
CA GLY A 174 -1.30 -7.83 2.05
C GLY A 174 -0.94 -8.05 3.54
N VAL A 175 0.17 -8.74 3.83
CA VAL A 175 0.67 -8.89 5.21
C VAL A 175 1.02 -7.52 5.82
N ILE A 176 1.69 -6.65 5.06
CA ILE A 176 2.02 -5.29 5.49
C ILE A 176 0.76 -4.44 5.70
N MET A 177 -0.29 -4.60 4.90
CA MET A 177 -1.58 -3.94 5.15
C MET A 177 -2.16 -4.36 6.51
N GLY A 178 -2.20 -5.66 6.80
CA GLY A 178 -2.64 -6.16 8.10
C GLY A 178 -1.77 -5.61 9.25
N LEU A 179 -0.46 -5.57 9.06
CA LEU A 179 0.47 -5.01 10.04
C LEU A 179 0.24 -3.52 10.28
N PHE A 180 0.03 -2.71 9.24
CA PHE A 180 -0.26 -1.28 9.37
C PHE A 180 -1.51 -1.06 10.22
N ILE A 181 -2.59 -1.82 9.98
CA ILE A 181 -3.82 -1.70 10.76
C ILE A 181 -3.60 -2.10 12.23
N VAL A 182 -2.85 -3.18 12.49
CA VAL A 182 -2.57 -3.64 13.87
C VAL A 182 -1.68 -2.64 14.61
N LEU A 183 -0.62 -2.15 13.97
CA LEU A 183 0.26 -1.12 14.57
C LEU A 183 -0.51 0.16 14.86
N GLU A 184 -1.38 0.57 13.94
CA GLU A 184 -2.22 1.75 14.14
C GLU A 184 -3.21 1.56 15.30
N LEU A 185 -3.82 0.38 15.41
CA LEU A 185 -4.66 0.03 16.54
C LEU A 185 -3.87 0.04 17.86
N MET A 186 -2.65 -0.49 17.87
CA MET A 186 -1.76 -0.46 19.05
C MET A 186 -1.38 0.96 19.44
N ARG A 187 -1.12 1.86 18.48
CA ARG A 187 -0.87 3.29 18.70
C ARG A 187 -2.07 3.96 19.35
N LEU A 188 -3.24 3.83 18.74
CA LEU A 188 -4.50 4.43 19.21
C LEU A 188 -4.88 3.96 20.63
N LEU A 189 -4.63 2.68 20.93
CA LEU A 189 -4.93 2.10 22.23
C LEU A 189 -3.77 2.21 23.23
N LYS A 190 -2.63 2.80 22.83
CA LYS A 190 -1.40 2.93 23.64
C LYS A 190 -0.94 1.59 24.24
N VAL A 191 -0.94 0.54 23.42
CA VAL A 191 -0.56 -0.81 23.84
C VAL A 191 0.96 -0.89 24.03
N SER A 192 1.41 -1.16 25.26
CA SER A 192 2.81 -1.39 25.59
C SER A 192 3.39 -2.64 24.87
N PRO A 193 4.68 -2.64 24.46
CA PRO A 193 5.68 -1.61 24.70
C PRO A 193 5.78 -0.54 23.59
N ILE A 194 5.20 -0.80 22.41
CA ILE A 194 5.47 0.02 21.22
C ILE A 194 4.46 1.16 21.00
N GLY A 195 3.31 1.16 21.67
CA GLY A 195 2.25 2.14 21.44
C GLY A 195 2.71 3.60 21.56
N GLU A 196 3.55 3.90 22.56
CA GLU A 196 4.12 5.25 22.74
C GLU A 196 5.16 5.59 21.67
N VAL A 197 6.01 4.63 21.29
CA VAL A 197 7.00 4.81 20.23
C VAL A 197 6.33 5.08 18.89
N LEU A 198 5.23 4.38 18.60
CA LEU A 198 4.42 4.60 17.42
C LEU A 198 3.77 5.99 17.42
N GLU A 199 3.33 6.48 18.58
CA GLU A 199 2.77 7.84 18.72
C GLU A 199 3.83 8.91 18.47
N LEU A 200 5.06 8.72 18.98
CA LEU A 200 6.18 9.62 18.69
C LEU A 200 6.51 9.64 17.20
N GLY A 201 6.60 8.46 16.57
CA GLY A 201 6.81 8.37 15.12
C GLY A 201 5.70 9.02 14.31
N PHE A 202 4.43 8.81 14.70
CA PHE A 202 3.28 9.46 14.09
C PHE A 202 3.37 10.98 14.19
N SER A 203 3.60 11.53 15.38
CA SER A 203 3.69 12.99 15.57
C SER A 203 4.81 13.65 14.77
N GLY A 204 5.93 12.95 14.54
CA GLY A 204 7.04 13.44 13.74
C GLY A 204 6.74 13.52 12.23
N PHE A 205 5.83 12.67 11.72
CA PHE A 205 5.55 12.56 10.28
C PHE A 205 4.12 12.92 9.86
N SER A 206 3.22 13.14 10.81
CA SER A 206 1.81 13.46 10.55
C SER A 206 1.69 14.70 9.66
N ASP A 207 0.88 14.59 8.62
CA ASP A 207 0.51 15.70 7.74
C ASP A 207 -0.92 16.20 8.05
N GLU A 208 -1.39 17.22 7.33
CA GLU A 208 -2.76 17.75 7.43
C GLU A 208 -3.87 16.71 7.20
N LYS A 209 -3.54 15.63 6.47
CA LYS A 209 -4.41 14.48 6.21
C LYS A 209 -4.49 13.53 7.42
N ASP A 210 -3.48 13.55 8.29
CA ASP A 210 -3.32 12.64 9.42
C ASP A 210 -3.89 13.26 10.70
N LEU A 211 -5.16 12.99 10.97
CA LEU A 211 -5.85 13.49 12.16
C LEU A 211 -5.83 12.45 13.28
N LEU A 212 -6.87 11.61 13.34
CA LEU A 212 -6.89 10.51 14.30
C LEU A 212 -6.05 9.32 13.79
N ILE A 213 -6.11 9.08 12.49
CA ILE A 213 -5.53 7.92 11.83
C ILE A 213 -4.37 8.36 10.93
N SER A 214 -3.31 7.55 10.84
CA SER A 214 -2.20 7.71 9.90
C SER A 214 -2.61 7.32 8.48
N LEU A 215 -3.43 8.16 7.84
CA LEU A 215 -3.96 7.94 6.51
C LEU A 215 -2.89 8.05 5.42
N SER A 216 -1.94 8.97 5.54
CA SER A 216 -0.89 9.18 4.55
C SER A 216 -0.09 7.90 4.21
N PRO A 217 0.47 7.15 5.18
CA PRO A 217 1.17 5.89 4.89
C PRO A 217 0.23 4.78 4.41
N LEU A 218 -1.02 4.73 4.91
CA LEU A 218 -2.02 3.78 4.43
C LEU A 218 -2.35 4.03 2.95
N TYR A 219 -2.60 5.28 2.55
CA TYR A 219 -2.92 5.65 1.18
C TYR A 219 -1.75 5.44 0.24
N LEU A 220 -0.51 5.74 0.65
CA LEU A 220 0.67 5.42 -0.15
C LEU A 220 0.74 3.90 -0.42
N HIS A 221 0.58 3.07 0.62
CA HIS A 221 0.63 1.62 0.49
C HIS A 221 -0.50 1.06 -0.37
N VAL A 222 -1.74 1.54 -0.16
CA VAL A 222 -2.90 1.17 -0.98
C VAL A 222 -2.70 1.60 -2.43
N GLY A 223 -2.27 2.84 -2.68
CA GLY A 223 -2.05 3.37 -4.03
C GLY A 223 -1.02 2.57 -4.84
N LEU A 224 0.00 2.03 -4.17
CA LEU A 224 0.99 1.15 -4.78
C LEU A 224 0.51 -0.29 -4.96
N SER A 225 -0.26 -0.80 -3.99
CA SER A 225 -0.65 -2.23 -3.96
C SER A 225 -1.93 -2.54 -4.69
N PHE A 226 -2.85 -1.58 -4.84
CA PHE A 226 -4.18 -1.87 -5.38
C PHE A 226 -4.15 -2.55 -6.78
N PRO A 227 -3.24 -2.23 -7.72
CA PRO A 227 -3.23 -2.90 -9.03
C PRO A 227 -2.94 -4.40 -8.88
N LEU A 228 -2.18 -4.76 -7.86
CA LEU A 228 -1.79 -6.12 -7.52
C LEU A 228 -2.91 -6.87 -6.78
N TRP A 229 -3.78 -6.16 -6.08
CA TRP A 229 -4.93 -6.74 -5.36
C TRP A 229 -6.17 -6.91 -6.24
N MET A 230 -6.24 -6.24 -7.38
CA MET A 230 -7.30 -6.45 -8.36
C MET A 230 -7.10 -7.79 -9.08
N PRO A 231 -8.17 -8.43 -9.59
CA PRO A 231 -8.04 -9.65 -10.39
C PRO A 231 -7.11 -9.40 -11.59
N THR A 232 -5.92 -10.01 -11.55
CA THR A 232 -4.82 -9.69 -12.48
C THR A 232 -4.76 -10.61 -13.69
N THR A 233 -5.72 -11.52 -13.89
CA THR A 233 -5.66 -12.49 -14.99
C THR A 233 -5.50 -11.76 -16.31
N SER A 234 -4.29 -11.82 -16.88
CA SER A 234 -3.82 -11.15 -18.12
C SER A 234 -3.40 -9.67 -18.08
N LEU A 235 -3.24 -9.05 -16.91
CA LEU A 235 -2.76 -7.67 -16.85
C LEU A 235 -1.29 -7.55 -17.29
N LYS A 236 -1.03 -6.58 -18.17
CA LYS A 236 0.33 -6.20 -18.55
C LYS A 236 1.01 -5.49 -17.38
N LEU A 237 2.35 -5.43 -17.42
CA LEU A 237 3.16 -4.77 -16.40
C LEU A 237 2.78 -3.29 -16.20
N LEU A 238 2.46 -2.55 -17.26
CA LEU A 238 2.20 -1.10 -17.18
C LEU A 238 1.05 -0.75 -16.20
N PRO A 239 -0.15 -1.36 -16.30
CA PRO A 239 -1.19 -1.20 -15.27
C PRO A 239 -0.72 -1.53 -13.85
N LEU A 240 0.06 -2.59 -13.67
CA LEU A 240 0.57 -2.98 -12.35
C LEU A 240 1.50 -1.92 -11.74
N LEU A 241 2.19 -1.15 -12.59
CA LEU A 241 3.09 -0.06 -12.18
C LEU A 241 2.36 1.27 -11.92
N SER A 242 1.03 1.34 -11.99
CA SER A 242 0.29 2.61 -11.93
C SER A 242 0.62 3.45 -10.68
N GLY A 243 0.65 2.83 -9.50
CA GLY A 243 1.02 3.51 -8.26
C GLY A 243 2.48 3.95 -8.23
N ILE A 244 3.39 3.13 -8.76
CA ILE A 244 4.83 3.45 -8.83
C ILE A 244 5.04 4.65 -9.73
N ILE A 245 4.41 4.65 -10.91
CA ILE A 245 4.51 5.72 -11.91
C ILE A 245 3.91 7.02 -11.35
N THR A 246 2.66 6.97 -10.88
CA THR A 246 1.94 8.19 -10.50
C THR A 246 2.40 8.77 -9.17
N ILE A 247 2.43 7.97 -8.10
CA ILE A 247 2.77 8.45 -6.74
C ILE A 247 4.28 8.42 -6.51
N GLY A 248 4.90 7.28 -6.83
CA GLY A 248 6.32 7.07 -6.57
C GLY A 248 7.21 8.03 -7.35
N ILE A 249 6.99 8.12 -8.67
CA ILE A 249 7.78 8.95 -9.58
C ILE A 249 7.14 10.34 -9.78
N GLY A 250 5.91 10.39 -10.28
CA GLY A 250 5.26 11.63 -10.72
C GLY A 250 5.04 12.63 -9.59
N ASP A 251 4.26 12.28 -8.58
CA ASP A 251 3.93 13.12 -7.42
C ASP A 251 5.19 13.52 -6.63
N THR A 252 6.14 12.60 -6.44
CA THR A 252 7.45 12.95 -5.84
C THR A 252 8.18 14.02 -6.65
N ALA A 253 8.27 13.88 -7.98
CA ALA A 253 8.90 14.88 -8.83
C ALA A 253 8.14 16.22 -8.80
N ALA A 254 6.81 16.17 -8.86
CA ALA A 254 5.95 17.35 -8.81
C ALA A 254 6.14 18.13 -7.49
N SER A 255 6.20 17.43 -6.36
CA SER A 255 6.35 18.02 -5.04
C SER A 255 7.75 18.61 -4.83
N VAL A 256 8.81 17.88 -5.20
CA VAL A 256 10.20 18.34 -5.03
C VAL A 256 10.53 19.50 -5.98
N ILE A 257 10.13 19.41 -7.25
CA ILE A 257 10.41 20.45 -8.24
C ILE A 257 9.44 21.62 -8.06
N GLY A 258 8.16 21.37 -7.83
CA GLY A 258 7.15 22.41 -7.63
C GLY A 258 7.41 23.26 -6.38
N SER A 259 7.91 22.66 -5.29
CA SER A 259 8.28 23.42 -4.08
C SER A 259 9.53 24.28 -4.26
N LYS A 260 10.50 23.85 -5.08
CA LYS A 260 11.77 24.56 -5.29
C LYS A 260 11.75 25.56 -6.45
N LEU A 261 11.08 25.21 -7.54
CA LEU A 261 11.12 25.94 -8.82
C LEU A 261 9.74 26.45 -9.27
N GLY A 262 8.66 26.09 -8.57
CA GLY A 262 7.30 26.46 -8.95
C GLY A 262 7.01 27.94 -8.76
N LYS A 263 7.00 28.70 -9.87
CA LYS A 263 6.69 30.13 -9.88
C LYS A 263 5.30 30.39 -10.44
N ASN A 264 4.90 29.64 -11.46
CA ASN A 264 3.63 29.83 -12.15
C ASN A 264 2.59 28.85 -11.61
N LYS A 265 1.53 29.36 -10.98
CA LYS A 265 0.46 28.53 -10.40
C LYS A 265 -0.66 28.29 -11.40
N TRP A 266 -1.30 27.12 -11.29
CA TRP A 266 -2.54 26.86 -12.02
C TRP A 266 -3.68 27.74 -11.50
N PRO A 267 -4.63 28.17 -12.35
CA PRO A 267 -5.78 28.93 -11.89
C PRO A 267 -6.56 28.14 -10.84
N ASN A 268 -6.88 28.78 -9.71
CA ASN A 268 -7.61 28.17 -8.58
C ASN A 268 -6.93 26.94 -7.95
N SER A 269 -5.61 26.78 -8.08
CA SER A 269 -4.85 25.67 -7.50
C SER A 269 -3.53 26.16 -6.91
N ASN A 270 -3.11 25.53 -5.81
CA ASN A 270 -1.81 25.81 -5.18
C ASN A 270 -0.65 25.11 -5.93
N LYS A 271 -0.97 24.28 -6.93
CA LYS A 271 0.00 23.50 -7.72
C LYS A 271 0.61 24.38 -8.80
N SER A 272 1.90 24.16 -9.05
CA SER A 272 2.67 24.91 -10.05
C SER A 272 2.71 24.20 -11.41
N ILE A 273 2.71 24.96 -12.49
CA ILE A 273 2.91 24.47 -13.87
C ILE A 273 4.26 23.75 -13.97
N GLU A 274 5.32 24.28 -13.36
CA GLU A 274 6.65 23.64 -13.36
C GLU A 274 6.62 22.27 -12.67
N GLY A 275 5.88 22.15 -11.57
CA GLY A 275 5.63 20.88 -10.89
C GLY A 275 4.89 19.88 -11.78
N THR A 276 3.87 20.32 -12.52
CA THR A 276 3.15 19.47 -13.50
C THR A 276 4.06 19.01 -14.64
N ILE A 277 4.92 19.89 -15.16
CA ILE A 277 5.91 19.52 -16.20
C ILE A 277 6.91 18.49 -15.65
N ALA A 278 7.38 18.66 -14.41
CA ALA A 278 8.24 17.69 -13.75
C ALA A 278 7.54 16.33 -13.54
N CYS A 279 6.26 16.36 -13.16
CA CYS A 279 5.41 15.18 -13.03
C CYS A 279 5.32 14.40 -14.35
N ILE A 280 4.99 15.09 -15.45
CA ILE A 280 4.85 14.46 -16.78
C ILE A 280 6.20 13.92 -17.26
N SER A 281 7.24 14.74 -17.24
CA SER A 281 8.55 14.38 -17.77
C SER A 281 9.17 13.19 -17.02
N SER A 282 9.12 13.18 -15.68
CA SER A 282 9.66 12.07 -14.88
C SER A 282 8.94 10.75 -15.14
N GLN A 283 7.60 10.75 -15.21
CA GLN A 283 6.80 9.57 -15.54
C GLN A 283 7.10 9.04 -16.95
N LEU A 284 7.19 9.92 -17.96
CA LEU A 284 7.53 9.50 -19.32
C LEU A 284 8.95 8.96 -19.39
N ILE A 285 9.94 9.61 -18.79
CA ILE A 285 11.32 9.10 -18.74
C ILE A 285 11.35 7.70 -18.13
N PHE A 286 10.61 7.47 -17.04
CA PHE A 286 10.53 6.17 -16.39
C PHE A 286 9.90 5.10 -17.29
N ILE A 287 8.74 5.40 -17.91
CA ILE A 287 8.03 4.46 -18.80
C ILE A 287 8.86 4.13 -20.05
N TYR A 288 9.44 5.15 -20.70
CA TYR A 288 10.27 4.96 -21.88
C TYR A 288 11.58 4.25 -21.54
N GLY A 289 12.14 4.48 -20.35
CA GLY A 289 13.27 3.70 -19.82
C GLY A 289 12.93 2.23 -19.67
N LEU A 290 11.78 1.90 -19.07
CA LEU A 290 11.31 0.52 -18.97
C LEU A 290 11.07 -0.13 -20.35
N ALA A 291 10.54 0.64 -21.31
CA ALA A 291 10.38 0.17 -22.68
C ALA A 291 11.72 -0.08 -23.37
N PHE A 292 12.72 0.78 -23.15
CA PHE A 292 14.08 0.60 -23.65
C PHE A 292 14.73 -0.69 -23.14
N PHE A 293 14.50 -1.04 -21.86
CA PHE A 293 14.94 -2.30 -21.28
C PHE A 293 14.05 -3.51 -21.64
N GLY A 294 13.02 -3.33 -22.48
CA GLY A 294 12.17 -4.40 -22.97
C GLY A 294 11.03 -4.82 -22.04
N PHE A 295 10.80 -4.12 -20.94
CA PHE A 295 9.72 -4.44 -19.99
C PHE A 295 8.33 -4.01 -20.47
N ILE A 296 8.26 -2.98 -21.31
CA ILE A 296 7.00 -2.46 -21.87
C ILE A 296 7.02 -2.60 -23.39
N PRO A 297 6.27 -3.57 -23.95
CA PRO A 297 6.27 -3.80 -25.39
C PRO A 297 5.25 -2.92 -26.13
N GLY A 298 5.62 -2.51 -27.34
CA GLY A 298 4.72 -1.97 -28.35
C GLY A 298 4.54 -0.45 -28.32
N TRP A 299 4.66 0.17 -29.48
CA TRP A 299 4.52 1.63 -29.66
C TRP A 299 3.12 2.15 -29.27
N TRP A 300 2.07 1.35 -29.50
CA TRP A 300 0.71 1.71 -29.11
C TRP A 300 0.56 1.85 -27.58
N THR A 301 1.22 0.98 -26.83
CA THR A 301 1.27 1.05 -25.36
C THR A 301 1.93 2.36 -24.91
N LEU A 302 3.00 2.80 -25.59
CA LEU A 302 3.70 4.05 -25.27
C LEU A 302 2.88 5.31 -25.57
N ILE A 303 2.13 5.32 -26.69
CA ILE A 303 1.22 6.44 -26.98
C ILE A 303 0.11 6.50 -25.95
N LYS A 304 -0.53 5.35 -25.66
CA LYS A 304 -1.58 5.24 -24.65
C LYS A 304 -1.08 5.72 -23.28
N SER A 305 0.10 5.27 -22.86
CA SER A 305 0.70 5.71 -21.59
C SER A 305 1.03 7.21 -21.60
N THR A 306 1.46 7.77 -22.73
CA THR A 306 1.78 9.20 -22.83
C THR A 306 0.53 10.05 -22.65
N LEU A 307 -0.57 9.70 -23.33
CA LEU A 307 -1.85 10.37 -23.17
C LEU A 307 -2.39 10.22 -21.74
N ALA A 308 -2.24 9.03 -21.14
CA ALA A 308 -2.64 8.77 -19.76
C ALA A 308 -1.83 9.63 -18.76
N VAL A 309 -0.50 9.69 -18.88
CA VAL A 309 0.37 10.52 -18.02
C VAL A 309 -0.05 11.99 -18.11
N ILE A 310 -0.27 12.52 -19.31
CA ILE A 310 -0.67 13.92 -19.51
C ILE A 310 -2.04 14.17 -18.86
N GLY A 311 -3.03 13.31 -19.15
CA GLY A 311 -4.38 13.45 -18.60
C GLY A 311 -4.41 13.38 -17.08
N VAL A 312 -3.78 12.36 -16.48
CA VAL A 312 -3.74 12.19 -15.02
C VAL A 312 -2.97 13.33 -14.35
N SER A 313 -1.87 13.81 -14.94
CA SER A 313 -1.11 14.95 -14.39
C SER A 313 -1.87 16.27 -14.45
N LEU A 314 -2.71 16.47 -15.47
CA LEU A 314 -3.61 17.63 -15.56
C LEU A 314 -4.75 17.55 -14.55
N ILE A 315 -5.34 16.36 -14.35
CA ILE A 315 -6.34 16.14 -13.30
C ILE A 315 -5.72 16.43 -11.93
N GLU A 316 -4.51 15.95 -11.69
CA GLU A 316 -3.77 16.25 -10.46
C GLU A 316 -3.57 17.77 -10.29
N ALA A 317 -3.16 18.48 -11.34
CA ALA A 317 -2.96 19.93 -11.27
C ALA A 317 -4.22 20.73 -10.93
N LEU A 318 -5.39 20.24 -11.36
CA LEU A 318 -6.67 20.94 -11.28
C LEU A 318 -7.59 20.46 -10.15
N THR A 319 -7.19 19.43 -9.38
CA THR A 319 -8.01 18.86 -8.31
C THR A 319 -7.27 18.79 -6.99
N ASP A 320 -8.02 18.94 -5.90
CA ASP A 320 -7.54 18.81 -4.52
C ASP A 320 -7.88 17.43 -3.92
N GLN A 321 -8.11 16.43 -4.77
CA GLN A 321 -8.42 15.08 -4.30
C GLN A 321 -7.20 14.39 -3.69
N VAL A 322 -7.44 13.26 -3.02
CA VAL A 322 -6.39 12.39 -2.47
C VAL A 322 -5.60 11.75 -3.60
N ASP A 323 -4.56 12.46 -4.01
CA ASP A 323 -3.47 12.06 -4.89
C ASP A 323 -3.10 10.57 -4.77
N ASN A 324 -2.88 10.09 -3.55
CA ASN A 324 -2.39 8.73 -3.28
C ASN A 324 -3.40 7.60 -3.55
N LEU A 325 -4.68 7.90 -3.78
CA LEU A 325 -5.69 6.89 -4.15
C LEU A 325 -6.20 7.12 -5.57
N THR A 326 -6.49 8.37 -5.92
CA THR A 326 -7.14 8.71 -7.19
C THR A 326 -6.19 8.54 -8.38
N LEU A 327 -4.95 9.05 -8.31
CA LEU A 327 -4.05 9.06 -9.47
C LEU A 327 -3.65 7.65 -9.94
N PRO A 328 -3.27 6.72 -9.04
CA PRO A 328 -2.97 5.35 -9.44
C PRO A 328 -4.17 4.67 -10.09
N PHE A 329 -5.37 4.88 -9.54
CA PHE A 329 -6.61 4.30 -10.07
C PHE A 329 -6.94 4.82 -11.47
N LEU A 330 -6.88 6.14 -11.68
CA LEU A 330 -7.10 6.74 -13.00
C LEU A 330 -6.07 6.25 -14.02
N PHE A 331 -4.79 6.24 -13.66
CA PHE A 331 -3.74 5.76 -14.56
C PHE A 331 -3.92 4.28 -14.90
N TYR A 332 -4.26 3.46 -13.91
CA TYR A 332 -4.59 2.05 -14.10
C TYR A 332 -5.70 1.88 -15.14
N LEU A 333 -6.85 2.54 -14.97
CA LEU A 333 -7.96 2.49 -15.93
C LEU A 333 -7.54 2.95 -17.34
N CYS A 334 -6.74 4.01 -17.44
CA CYS A 334 -6.24 4.50 -18.72
C CYS A 334 -5.19 3.58 -19.36
N SER A 335 -4.63 2.61 -18.63
CA SER A 335 -3.50 1.78 -19.07
C SER A 335 -3.87 0.33 -19.41
N ILE A 336 -5.00 -0.18 -18.92
CA ILE A 336 -5.58 -1.51 -19.28
C ILE A 336 -6.00 -1.51 -20.74
#